data_AF-F4I101-F1
#
_entry.id   AF-F4I101-F1
#
_cell.length_a   1.000
_cell.length_b   1.000
_cell.length_c   1.000
_cell.angle_alpha   90.00
_cell.angle_beta   90.00
_cell.angle_gamma   90.00
#
_symmetry.space_group_name_H-M   'P 1'
#
loop_
_entity.id
_entity.type
_entity.pdbx_description
1 polymer ?
#
loop_
_entity_poly.entity_id
_entity_poly.type
_entity_poly.pdbx_seq_one_letter_code
_entity_poly.pdbx_strand_id
1 'polypeptide(L)'
;MCFSPEDRKKTDHLLALDGAKERLKLFKADLLDEGSFELAIDGCETVFHTASPVAITVKTDPQVELINPAVNGTINVLRTCTKVSSVKRVILTSSMAAVLAPETKLGPNDVVDETFFTNPSFAEERKQWYVLSKTLAEDAAWRFAKDNEIDLIVLNPGLVTGPILQPTLNFSVAVIVELMKGKNPFNTTHHRFVDVRDVALAHVKALETPSANGRYIIDGPVVTIKDIENVLREFFPDLCIADRNEDITELNSVTFNVCLDKVKSLGIIEFTPTETSLRDTVLSLKEKCLV
;
A
#
# COMPACT_ATOMS: atom_id res chain seq x y z
N MET A 1 -12.32 -10.51 -4.68
CA MET A 1 -12.39 -9.42 -3.68
C MET A 1 -13.61 -8.60 -4.00
N CYS A 2 -14.75 -8.96 -3.44
CA CYS A 2 -16.02 -8.37 -3.82
C CYS A 2 -16.30 -7.15 -2.94
N PHE A 3 -16.58 -6.02 -3.58
CA PHE A 3 -17.21 -4.87 -2.95
C PHE A 3 -18.70 -4.90 -3.26
N SER A 4 -19.52 -4.77 -2.22
CA SER A 4 -20.98 -4.68 -2.34
C SER A 4 -21.45 -3.37 -1.73
N PRO A 5 -22.22 -2.54 -2.46
CA PRO A 5 -22.82 -1.32 -1.93
C PRO A 5 -23.75 -1.56 -0.73
N GLU A 6 -24.31 -2.76 -0.61
CA GLU A 6 -25.23 -3.17 0.45
C GLU A 6 -24.50 -3.57 1.75
N ASP A 7 -23.20 -3.82 1.70
CA ASP A 7 -22.40 -4.18 2.87
C ASP A 7 -22.09 -2.94 3.71
N ARG A 8 -23.00 -2.59 4.61
CA ARG A 8 -22.89 -1.41 5.49
C ARG A 8 -21.58 -1.31 6.28
N LYS A 9 -20.94 -2.44 6.61
CA LYS A 9 -19.62 -2.42 7.28
C LYS A 9 -18.55 -1.84 6.36
N LYS A 10 -18.66 -2.07 5.05
CA LYS A 10 -17.75 -1.55 4.03
C LYS A 10 -18.15 -0.19 3.48
N THR A 11 -19.41 0.23 3.64
CA THR A 11 -19.92 1.43 2.97
C THR A 11 -20.27 2.60 3.88
N ASP A 12 -20.71 2.36 5.12
CA ASP A 12 -21.20 3.44 6.00
C ASP A 12 -20.13 4.52 6.25
N HIS A 13 -18.87 4.14 6.44
CA HIS A 13 -17.77 5.09 6.65
C HIS A 13 -17.40 5.89 5.38
N LEU A 14 -17.67 5.36 4.19
CA LEU A 14 -17.46 6.07 2.92
C LEU A 14 -18.61 7.07 2.66
N LEU A 15 -19.84 6.65 2.93
CA LEU A 15 -21.04 7.48 2.79
C LEU A 15 -21.10 8.62 3.83
N ALA A 16 -20.36 8.49 4.93
CA ALA A 16 -20.22 9.52 5.95
C ALA A 16 -19.19 10.61 5.60
N LEU A 17 -18.40 10.43 4.54
CA LEU A 17 -17.42 11.43 4.12
C LEU A 17 -18.10 12.71 3.61
N ASP A 18 -17.46 13.85 3.83
CA ASP A 18 -17.97 15.13 3.34
C ASP A 18 -18.09 15.12 1.81
N GLY A 19 -19.25 15.56 1.32
CA GLY A 19 -19.58 15.55 -0.11
C GLY A 19 -19.91 14.18 -0.72
N ALA A 20 -19.92 13.09 0.06
CA ALA A 20 -20.22 11.75 -0.45
C ALA A 20 -21.66 11.66 -1.00
N LYS A 21 -22.62 12.32 -0.36
CA LYS A 21 -24.03 12.29 -0.80
C LYS A 21 -24.23 12.84 -2.21
N GLU A 22 -23.40 13.80 -2.62
CA GLU A 22 -23.50 14.48 -3.89
C GLU A 22 -22.60 13.86 -4.97
N ARG A 23 -21.43 13.32 -4.58
CA ARG A 23 -20.35 12.98 -5.53
C ARG A 23 -19.84 11.54 -5.45
N LEU A 24 -20.19 10.78 -4.41
CA LEU A 24 -19.79 9.37 -4.29
C LEU A 24 -20.87 8.44 -4.85
N LYS A 25 -20.49 7.62 -5.82
CA LYS A 25 -21.32 6.53 -6.33
C LYS A 25 -20.64 5.20 -6.01
N LEU A 26 -21.38 4.30 -5.37
CA LEU A 26 -20.90 2.97 -5.00
C LEU A 26 -21.42 1.94 -6.01
N PHE A 27 -20.51 1.20 -6.62
CA PHE A 27 -20.82 0.13 -7.58
C PHE A 27 -20.36 -1.21 -7.02
N LYS A 28 -21.16 -2.26 -7.24
CA LYS A 28 -20.73 -3.62 -6.95
C LYS A 28 -19.70 -4.05 -7.99
N ALA A 29 -18.56 -4.57 -7.56
CA ALA A 29 -17.53 -5.13 -8.43
C ALA A 29 -16.72 -6.21 -7.70
N ASP A 30 -16.16 -7.17 -8.44
CA ASP A 30 -15.17 -8.10 -7.92
C ASP A 30 -13.98 -8.17 -8.89
N LEU A 31 -12.77 -8.07 -8.34
CA LEU A 31 -11.54 -8.15 -9.11
C LEU A 31 -11.44 -9.37 -10.04
N LEU A 32 -12.04 -10.49 -9.68
CA LEU A 32 -11.98 -11.74 -10.45
C LEU A 32 -13.22 -11.97 -11.32
N ASP A 33 -14.22 -11.08 -11.24
CA ASP A 33 -15.42 -11.13 -12.08
C ASP A 33 -15.21 -10.22 -13.30
N GLU A 34 -15.11 -10.83 -14.47
CA GLU A 34 -14.84 -10.11 -15.72
C GLU A 34 -16.04 -9.22 -16.10
N GLY A 35 -15.75 -7.98 -16.48
CA GLY A 35 -16.78 -6.99 -16.82
C GLY A 35 -17.45 -6.32 -15.61
N SER A 36 -17.20 -6.77 -14.38
CA SER A 36 -17.82 -6.19 -13.18
C SER A 36 -17.44 -4.72 -12.91
N PHE A 37 -16.38 -4.22 -13.55
CA PHE A 37 -15.94 -2.82 -13.47
C PHE A 37 -16.50 -1.92 -14.57
N GLU A 38 -17.15 -2.46 -15.62
CA GLU A 38 -17.56 -1.69 -16.79
C GLU A 38 -18.47 -0.51 -16.41
N LEU A 39 -19.50 -0.77 -15.59
CA LEU A 39 -20.41 0.28 -15.09
C LEU A 39 -19.73 1.31 -14.19
N ALA A 40 -18.70 0.91 -13.44
CA ALA A 40 -18.01 1.80 -12.52
C ALA A 40 -17.00 2.71 -13.24
N ILE A 41 -16.45 2.23 -14.35
CA ILE A 41 -15.42 2.92 -15.15
C ILE A 41 -16.06 3.76 -16.27
N ASP A 42 -17.27 3.45 -16.71
CA ASP A 42 -17.96 4.18 -17.77
C ASP A 42 -17.99 5.70 -17.49
N GLY A 43 -17.57 6.49 -18.49
CA GLY A 43 -17.45 7.95 -18.40
C GLY A 43 -16.29 8.47 -17.54
N CYS A 44 -15.45 7.62 -16.94
CA CYS A 44 -14.27 8.06 -16.21
C CYS A 44 -13.13 8.43 -17.16
N GLU A 45 -12.42 9.52 -16.85
CA GLU A 45 -11.18 9.89 -17.56
C GLU A 45 -9.93 9.26 -16.93
N THR A 46 -10.00 8.91 -15.65
CA THR A 46 -8.89 8.30 -14.91
C THR A 46 -9.42 7.22 -13.99
N VAL A 47 -8.68 6.12 -13.89
CA VAL A 47 -8.99 5.02 -12.97
C VAL A 47 -7.87 4.88 -11.94
N PHE A 48 -8.23 4.98 -10.65
CA PHE A 48 -7.34 4.64 -9.55
C PHE A 48 -7.53 3.17 -9.18
N HIS A 49 -6.61 2.31 -9.63
CA HIS A 49 -6.65 0.90 -9.30
C HIS A 49 -5.86 0.64 -7.99
N THR A 50 -6.59 0.64 -6.86
CA THR A 50 -6.01 0.44 -5.52
C THR A 50 -6.28 -0.95 -4.95
N ALA A 51 -7.28 -1.64 -5.47
CA ALA A 51 -7.77 -2.91 -4.94
C ALA A 51 -6.77 -4.05 -5.23
N SER A 52 -6.34 -4.75 -4.19
CA SER A 52 -5.36 -5.85 -4.30
C SER A 52 -5.42 -6.71 -3.04
N PRO A 53 -5.20 -8.03 -3.11
CA PRO A 53 -5.23 -8.86 -1.92
C PRO A 53 -4.00 -8.53 -1.06
N VAL A 54 -4.18 -8.48 0.26
CA VAL A 54 -3.08 -8.23 1.20
C VAL A 54 -3.12 -9.30 2.29
N ALA A 55 -2.13 -10.18 2.26
CA ALA A 55 -1.92 -11.19 3.29
C ALA A 55 -0.42 -11.50 3.42
N ILE A 56 0.13 -11.50 4.63
CA ILE A 56 1.47 -12.08 4.88
C ILE A 56 1.35 -13.61 4.92
N THR A 57 0.38 -14.13 5.67
CA THR A 57 0.22 -15.56 5.88
C THR A 57 -0.81 -16.11 4.91
N VAL A 58 -0.32 -16.95 4.01
CA VAL A 58 -1.15 -17.77 3.13
C VAL A 58 -1.51 -19.05 3.89
N LYS A 59 -2.78 -19.45 3.85
CA LYS A 59 -3.26 -20.61 4.63
C LYS A 59 -2.98 -21.94 3.94
N THR A 60 -3.11 -21.97 2.61
CA THR A 60 -2.99 -23.20 1.81
C THR A 60 -2.10 -22.97 0.60
N ASP A 61 -2.56 -22.22 -0.40
CA ASP A 61 -1.88 -22.07 -1.69
C ASP A 61 -1.64 -20.59 -2.04
N PRO A 62 -0.38 -20.12 -2.06
CA PRO A 62 -0.07 -18.71 -2.37
C PRO A 62 -0.47 -18.33 -3.80
N GLN A 63 -0.47 -19.30 -4.71
CA GLN A 63 -0.86 -19.08 -6.10
C GLN A 63 -2.33 -18.71 -6.20
N VAL A 64 -3.21 -19.46 -5.53
CA VAL A 64 -4.66 -19.25 -5.59
C VAL A 64 -5.11 -18.11 -4.67
N GLU A 65 -4.53 -17.98 -3.48
CA GLU A 65 -4.99 -17.02 -2.48
C GLU A 65 -4.46 -15.60 -2.70
N LEU A 66 -3.31 -15.43 -3.35
CA LEU A 66 -2.59 -14.15 -3.37
C LEU A 66 -2.08 -13.77 -4.77
N ILE A 67 -1.31 -14.64 -5.43
CA ILE A 67 -0.66 -14.30 -6.70
C ILE A 67 -1.68 -14.18 -7.84
N ASN A 68 -2.48 -15.22 -8.09
CA ASN A 68 -3.51 -15.19 -9.14
C ASN A 68 -4.50 -14.04 -8.93
N PRO A 69 -5.04 -13.79 -7.73
CA PRO A 69 -5.98 -12.70 -7.55
C PRO A 69 -5.35 -11.32 -7.73
N ALA A 70 -4.07 -11.15 -7.38
CA ALA A 70 -3.35 -9.89 -7.62
C ALA A 70 -3.11 -9.67 -9.13
N VAL A 71 -2.56 -10.66 -9.83
CA VAL A 71 -2.24 -10.52 -11.26
C VAL A 71 -3.51 -10.43 -12.11
N ASN A 72 -4.43 -11.39 -11.96
CA ASN A 72 -5.65 -11.45 -12.77
C ASN A 72 -6.58 -10.27 -12.46
N GLY A 73 -6.66 -9.84 -11.21
CA GLY A 73 -7.42 -8.66 -10.81
C GLY A 73 -6.92 -7.39 -11.48
N THR A 74 -5.60 -7.17 -11.47
CA THR A 74 -4.97 -6.03 -12.14
C THR A 74 -5.24 -6.04 -13.64
N ILE A 75 -5.05 -7.18 -14.30
CA ILE A 75 -5.30 -7.30 -15.74
C ILE A 75 -6.79 -7.13 -16.07
N ASN A 76 -7.71 -7.61 -15.22
CA ASN A 76 -9.15 -7.43 -15.44
C ASN A 76 -9.55 -5.95 -15.43
N VAL A 77 -9.03 -5.17 -14.48
CA VAL A 77 -9.27 -3.72 -14.42
C VAL A 77 -8.66 -3.02 -15.65
N LEU A 78 -7.41 -3.30 -15.99
CA LEU A 78 -6.76 -2.69 -17.16
C LEU A 78 -7.48 -3.05 -18.47
N ARG A 79 -7.91 -4.30 -18.64
CA ARG A 79 -8.73 -4.73 -19.80
C ARG A 79 -10.07 -4.01 -19.84
N THR A 80 -10.65 -3.69 -18.69
CA THR A 80 -11.88 -2.89 -18.66
C THR A 80 -11.59 -1.45 -19.12
N CYS A 81 -10.47 -0.87 -18.70
CA CYS A 81 -10.05 0.46 -19.15
C CYS A 81 -9.87 0.55 -20.67
N THR A 82 -9.37 -0.50 -21.33
CA THR A 82 -9.21 -0.49 -22.80
C THR A 82 -10.53 -0.53 -23.57
N LYS A 83 -11.61 -0.99 -22.94
CA LYS A 83 -12.95 -1.00 -23.53
C LYS A 83 -13.66 0.36 -23.39
N VAL A 84 -13.24 1.19 -22.43
CA VAL A 84 -13.88 2.48 -22.11
C VAL A 84 -13.04 3.62 -22.67
N SER A 85 -13.43 4.13 -23.84
CA SER A 85 -12.66 5.12 -24.60
C SER A 85 -12.44 6.46 -23.90
N SER A 86 -13.21 6.78 -22.85
CA SER A 86 -13.00 7.99 -22.05
C SER A 86 -11.76 7.91 -21.16
N VAL A 87 -11.29 6.70 -20.81
CA VAL A 87 -10.16 6.51 -19.90
C VAL A 87 -8.87 6.93 -20.60
N LYS A 88 -8.19 7.92 -20.04
CA LYS A 88 -6.92 8.45 -20.55
C LYS A 88 -5.72 7.97 -19.76
N ARG A 89 -5.90 7.71 -18.46
CA ARG A 89 -4.81 7.39 -17.52
C ARG A 89 -5.27 6.38 -16.47
N VAL A 90 -4.39 5.45 -16.12
CA VAL A 90 -4.58 4.54 -14.98
C VAL A 90 -3.49 4.80 -13.94
N ILE A 91 -3.90 4.94 -12.69
CA ILE A 91 -3.00 5.10 -11.55
C ILE A 91 -3.12 3.85 -10.69
N LEU A 92 -2.07 3.04 -10.68
CA LEU A 92 -2.00 1.76 -9.99
C LEU A 92 -1.30 1.91 -8.64
N THR A 93 -1.94 1.41 -7.57
CA THR A 93 -1.27 1.23 -6.28
C THR A 93 -0.52 -0.10 -6.25
N SER A 94 0.79 -0.04 -6.44
CA SER A 94 1.70 -1.16 -6.20
C SER A 94 2.21 -1.13 -4.75
N SER A 95 3.48 -1.39 -4.52
CA SER A 95 4.09 -1.41 -3.19
C SER A 95 5.61 -1.32 -3.29
N MET A 96 6.26 -0.85 -2.23
CA MET A 96 7.70 -1.06 -2.01
C MET A 96 8.11 -2.53 -2.05
N ALA A 97 7.17 -3.46 -1.85
CA ALA A 97 7.40 -4.89 -2.05
C ALA A 97 7.80 -5.26 -3.50
N ALA A 98 7.46 -4.44 -4.51
CA ALA A 98 7.92 -4.63 -5.89
C ALA A 98 9.28 -3.95 -6.17
N VAL A 99 9.88 -3.31 -5.16
CA VAL A 99 11.15 -2.56 -5.23
C VAL A 99 12.22 -3.22 -4.36
N LEU A 100 11.87 -3.64 -3.15
CA LEU A 100 12.81 -3.87 -2.02
C LEU A 100 13.41 -5.26 -1.86
N ALA A 101 13.12 -6.23 -2.73
CA ALA A 101 13.83 -7.51 -2.74
C ALA A 101 14.73 -7.66 -3.99
N PRO A 102 15.76 -6.81 -4.15
CA PRO A 102 16.77 -7.03 -5.18
C PRO A 102 17.64 -8.24 -4.79
N GLU A 103 18.21 -8.93 -5.78
CA GLU A 103 19.14 -10.05 -5.53
C GLU A 103 20.38 -9.62 -4.73
N THR A 104 20.76 -8.35 -4.82
CA THR A 104 21.94 -7.79 -4.15
C THR A 104 21.58 -7.26 -2.76
N LYS A 105 22.40 -7.60 -1.75
CA LYS A 105 22.25 -7.07 -0.39
C LYS A 105 22.51 -5.56 -0.38
N LEU A 106 21.52 -4.79 0.06
CA LEU A 106 21.62 -3.35 0.26
C LEU A 106 22.23 -3.04 1.64
N GLY A 107 23.13 -2.07 1.69
CA GLY A 107 23.75 -1.54 2.89
C GLY A 107 23.28 -0.11 3.23
N PRO A 108 23.74 0.46 4.37
CA PRO A 108 23.29 1.77 4.83
C PRO A 108 23.61 2.96 3.91
N ASN A 109 24.60 2.81 3.03
CA ASN A 109 25.04 3.85 2.10
C ASN A 109 24.35 3.75 0.73
N ASP A 110 23.63 2.66 0.47
CA ASP A 110 22.93 2.48 -0.80
C ASP A 110 21.66 3.33 -0.83
N VAL A 111 21.32 3.81 -2.03
CA VAL A 111 20.11 4.61 -2.27
C VAL A 111 19.23 3.84 -3.26
N VAL A 112 18.05 3.44 -2.81
CA VAL A 112 17.02 2.81 -3.63
C VAL A 112 16.15 3.88 -4.26
N ASP A 113 15.92 3.76 -5.57
CA ASP A 113 15.01 4.62 -6.34
C ASP A 113 14.06 3.78 -7.21
N GLU A 114 13.28 4.45 -8.06
CA GLU A 114 12.29 3.80 -8.93
C GLU A 114 12.87 2.88 -10.01
N THR A 115 14.20 2.86 -10.20
CA THR A 115 14.87 1.94 -11.13
C THR A 115 15.04 0.53 -10.56
N PHE A 116 14.88 0.36 -9.25
CA PHE A 116 15.00 -0.93 -8.58
C PHE A 116 13.74 -1.78 -8.75
N PHE A 117 13.92 -3.02 -9.18
CA PHE A 117 12.86 -4.02 -9.24
C PHE A 117 13.21 -5.19 -8.34
N THR A 118 12.20 -5.68 -7.64
CA THR A 118 12.31 -6.94 -6.92
C THR A 118 12.52 -8.09 -7.90
N ASN A 119 13.42 -9.02 -7.56
CA ASN A 119 13.56 -10.25 -8.31
C ASN A 119 12.49 -11.27 -7.88
N PRO A 120 11.58 -11.69 -8.79
CA PRO A 120 10.50 -12.60 -8.44
C PRO A 120 11.02 -13.99 -8.02
N SER A 121 12.06 -14.53 -8.66
CA SER A 121 12.64 -15.83 -8.27
C SER A 121 13.20 -15.78 -6.84
N PHE A 122 13.88 -14.70 -6.48
CA PHE A 122 14.38 -14.49 -5.12
C PHE A 122 13.26 -14.44 -4.07
N ALA A 123 12.15 -13.74 -4.40
CA ALA A 123 10.98 -13.67 -3.52
C ALA A 123 10.29 -15.03 -3.38
N GLU A 124 10.19 -15.80 -4.47
CA GLU A 124 9.64 -17.16 -4.50
C GLU A 124 10.47 -18.14 -3.65
N GLU A 125 11.79 -18.18 -3.85
CA GLU A 125 12.71 -19.05 -3.10
C GLU A 125 12.63 -18.82 -1.58
N ARG A 126 12.45 -17.57 -1.16
CA ARG A 126 12.27 -17.17 0.25
C ARG A 126 10.82 -17.26 0.74
N LYS A 127 9.89 -17.72 -0.11
CA LYS A 127 8.46 -17.81 0.21
C LYS A 127 7.85 -16.47 0.63
N GLN A 128 8.36 -15.37 0.08
CA GLN A 128 7.85 -14.01 0.31
C GLN A 128 6.65 -13.78 -0.62
N TRP A 129 5.55 -14.51 -0.40
CA TRP A 129 4.43 -14.58 -1.35
C TRP A 129 3.76 -13.23 -1.63
N TYR A 130 3.64 -12.36 -0.63
CA TYR A 130 3.12 -11.01 -0.85
C TYR A 130 4.04 -10.17 -1.76
N VAL A 131 5.35 -10.23 -1.52
CA VAL A 131 6.38 -9.58 -2.33
C VAL A 131 6.32 -10.08 -3.77
N LEU A 132 6.25 -11.39 -3.96
CA LEU A 132 6.09 -12.01 -5.27
C LEU A 132 4.80 -11.56 -5.96
N SER A 133 3.66 -11.58 -5.25
CA SER A 133 2.36 -11.19 -5.83
C SER A 133 2.33 -9.75 -6.32
N LYS A 134 2.90 -8.80 -5.55
CA LYS A 134 2.97 -7.39 -5.93
C LYS A 134 3.94 -7.17 -7.09
N THR A 135 5.07 -7.86 -7.09
CA THR A 135 6.06 -7.81 -8.17
C THR A 135 5.46 -8.28 -9.49
N LEU A 136 4.83 -9.46 -9.50
CA LEU A 136 4.21 -10.02 -10.70
C LEU A 136 3.02 -9.21 -11.19
N ALA A 137 2.19 -8.68 -10.28
CA ALA A 137 1.05 -7.85 -10.66
C ALA A 137 1.49 -6.52 -11.30
N GLU A 138 2.55 -5.89 -10.80
CA GLU A 138 3.10 -4.66 -11.39
C GLU A 138 3.77 -4.93 -12.75
N ASP A 139 4.58 -5.99 -12.88
CA ASP A 139 5.17 -6.38 -14.17
C ASP A 139 4.11 -6.70 -15.22
N ALA A 140 3.06 -7.44 -14.85
CA ALA A 140 1.94 -7.73 -15.73
C ALA A 140 1.19 -6.44 -16.14
N ALA A 141 1.01 -5.49 -15.22
CA ALA A 141 0.39 -4.20 -15.51
C ALA A 141 1.19 -3.40 -16.55
N TRP A 142 2.52 -3.31 -16.37
CA TRP A 142 3.39 -2.60 -17.31
C TRP A 142 3.37 -3.23 -18.71
N ARG A 143 3.45 -4.56 -18.81
CA ARG A 143 3.37 -5.26 -20.10
C ARG A 143 2.02 -5.01 -20.78
N PHE A 144 0.93 -5.18 -20.04
CA PHE A 144 -0.42 -4.97 -20.58
C PHE A 144 -0.62 -3.52 -21.03
N ALA A 145 -0.21 -2.54 -20.21
CA ALA A 145 -0.34 -1.13 -20.53
C ALA A 145 0.45 -0.76 -21.78
N LYS A 146 1.68 -1.28 -21.93
CA LYS A 146 2.50 -1.08 -23.12
C LYS A 146 1.83 -1.65 -24.37
N ASP A 147 1.31 -2.87 -24.30
CA ASP A 147 0.70 -3.55 -25.44
C ASP A 147 -0.65 -2.94 -25.87
N ASN A 148 -1.29 -2.15 -25.00
CA ASN A 148 -2.60 -1.55 -25.22
C ASN A 148 -2.58 -0.01 -25.15
N GLU A 149 -1.39 0.61 -25.21
CA GLU A 149 -1.20 2.06 -25.21
C GLU A 149 -1.89 2.80 -24.05
N ILE A 150 -1.93 2.19 -22.87
CA ILE A 150 -2.47 2.81 -21.64
C ILE A 150 -1.40 3.69 -21.00
N ASP A 151 -1.72 4.96 -20.71
CA ASP A 151 -0.90 5.81 -19.83
C ASP A 151 -1.01 5.30 -18.38
N LEU A 152 0.01 4.56 -17.95
CA LEU A 152 0.09 3.95 -16.63
C LEU A 152 1.07 4.70 -15.74
N ILE A 153 0.61 5.08 -14.55
CA ILE A 153 1.44 5.56 -13.46
C ILE A 153 1.33 4.59 -12.29
N VAL A 154 2.44 4.23 -11.67
CA VAL A 154 2.49 3.27 -10.56
C VAL A 154 3.02 3.94 -9.31
N LEU A 155 2.34 3.77 -8.18
CA LEU A 155 2.75 4.28 -6.89
C LEU A 155 3.17 3.11 -6.00
N ASN A 156 4.36 3.20 -5.41
CA ASN A 156 4.99 2.16 -4.60
C ASN A 156 5.08 2.64 -3.13
N PRO A 157 3.97 2.59 -2.37
CA PRO A 157 4.00 2.98 -0.97
C PRO A 157 4.74 1.95 -0.09
N GLY A 158 5.41 2.46 0.95
CA GLY A 158 5.96 1.68 2.07
C GLY A 158 4.87 1.14 3.01
N LEU A 159 5.21 0.99 4.30
CA LEU A 159 4.23 0.52 5.29
C LEU A 159 3.32 1.69 5.72
N VAL A 160 2.07 1.67 5.23
CA VAL A 160 1.16 2.80 5.40
C VAL A 160 0.58 2.86 6.82
N THR A 161 0.70 3.99 7.49
CA THR A 161 0.13 4.27 8.82
C THR A 161 -0.77 5.51 8.74
N GLY A 162 -1.39 5.90 9.84
CA GLY A 162 -2.23 7.09 9.95
C GLY A 162 -3.66 6.76 10.37
N PRO A 163 -4.55 7.78 10.40
CA PRO A 163 -5.92 7.61 10.83
C PRO A 163 -6.69 6.68 9.88
N ILE A 164 -7.50 5.78 10.47
CA ILE A 164 -8.31 4.81 9.72
C ILE A 164 -9.74 5.33 9.57
N LEU A 165 -10.33 5.15 8.39
CA LEU A 165 -11.73 5.51 8.14
C LEU A 165 -12.65 4.31 8.40
N GLN A 166 -12.22 3.14 7.93
CA GLN A 166 -12.97 1.89 8.05
C GLN A 166 -12.96 1.34 9.50
N PRO A 167 -13.98 0.56 9.89
CA PRO A 167 -14.09 -0.01 11.24
C PRO A 167 -13.26 -1.30 11.43
N THR A 168 -12.26 -1.53 10.59
CA THR A 168 -11.48 -2.78 10.56
C THR A 168 -10.00 -2.48 10.36
N LEU A 169 -9.13 -3.29 10.98
CA LEU A 169 -7.70 -3.21 10.75
C LEU A 169 -7.36 -3.63 9.32
N ASN A 170 -6.60 -2.81 8.61
CA ASN A 170 -5.84 -3.27 7.46
C ASN A 170 -4.48 -3.82 7.95
N PHE A 171 -3.76 -4.46 7.04
CA PHE A 171 -2.53 -5.16 7.34
C PHE A 171 -1.47 -4.29 8.06
N SER A 172 -1.16 -3.11 7.55
CA SER A 172 -0.10 -2.27 8.09
C SER A 172 -0.43 -1.72 9.48
N VAL A 173 -1.70 -1.38 9.74
CA VAL A 173 -2.15 -0.96 11.07
C VAL A 173 -2.17 -2.13 12.05
N ALA A 174 -2.46 -3.35 11.58
CA ALA A 174 -2.32 -4.54 12.42
C ALA A 174 -0.87 -4.78 12.89
N VAL A 175 0.14 -4.42 12.08
CA VAL A 175 1.55 -4.45 12.52
C VAL A 175 1.78 -3.50 13.70
N ILE A 176 1.23 -2.29 13.66
CA ILE A 176 1.33 -1.33 14.78
C ILE A 176 0.67 -1.91 16.04
N VAL A 177 -0.51 -2.51 15.90
CA VAL A 177 -1.20 -3.17 17.03
C VAL A 177 -0.38 -4.31 17.63
N GLU A 178 0.29 -5.12 16.80
CA GLU A 178 1.14 -6.19 17.30
C GLU A 178 2.43 -5.66 17.96
N LEU A 179 3.03 -4.59 17.44
CA LEU A 179 4.15 -3.88 18.07
C LEU A 179 3.75 -3.30 19.45
N MET A 180 2.55 -2.73 19.56
CA MET A 180 2.00 -2.25 20.85
C MET A 180 1.84 -3.40 21.86
N LYS A 181 1.58 -4.63 21.40
CA LYS A 181 1.52 -5.84 22.23
C LYS A 181 2.90 -6.48 22.50
N GLY A 182 3.99 -5.79 22.16
CA GLY A 182 5.37 -6.26 22.33
C GLY A 182 5.80 -7.34 21.34
N LYS A 183 5.04 -7.59 20.27
CA LYS A 183 5.41 -8.57 19.23
C LYS A 183 6.16 -7.89 18.09
N ASN A 184 7.01 -8.65 17.39
CA ASN A 184 7.74 -8.18 16.22
C ASN A 184 7.42 -9.03 14.98
N PRO A 185 6.31 -8.75 14.26
CA PRO A 185 5.83 -9.64 13.20
C PRO A 185 6.80 -9.78 12.01
N PHE A 186 7.76 -8.87 11.87
CA PHE A 186 8.76 -8.89 10.80
C PHE A 186 10.16 -9.34 11.26
N ASN A 187 10.34 -9.61 12.56
CA ASN A 187 11.64 -9.92 13.16
C ASN A 187 12.77 -8.99 12.66
N THR A 188 12.52 -7.68 12.66
CA THR A 188 13.46 -6.64 12.24
C THR A 188 13.60 -5.59 13.32
N THR A 189 14.73 -4.89 13.37
CA THR A 189 15.01 -3.76 14.29
C THR A 189 14.62 -2.39 13.71
N HIS A 190 14.39 -2.33 12.40
CA HIS A 190 14.19 -1.10 11.64
C HIS A 190 12.91 -1.17 10.79
N HIS A 191 12.13 -0.10 10.79
CA HIS A 191 10.91 0.04 10.00
C HIS A 191 10.94 1.36 9.21
N ARG A 192 10.11 1.44 8.17
CA ARG A 192 9.76 2.68 7.49
C ARG A 192 8.24 2.77 7.44
N PHE A 193 7.71 3.94 7.76
CA PHE A 193 6.28 4.18 7.73
C PHE A 193 5.97 5.41 6.91
N VAL A 194 4.88 5.38 6.17
CA VAL A 194 4.38 6.55 5.44
C VAL A 194 2.94 6.82 5.82
N ASP A 195 2.54 8.08 5.91
CA ASP A 195 1.17 8.43 6.28
C ASP A 195 0.20 8.19 5.11
N VAL A 196 -0.97 7.65 5.42
CA VAL A 196 -2.04 7.36 4.46
C VAL A 196 -2.51 8.60 3.71
N ARG A 197 -2.46 9.78 4.34
CA ARG A 197 -2.81 11.06 3.73
C ARG A 197 -1.78 11.46 2.69
N ASP A 198 -0.49 11.23 2.94
CA ASP A 198 0.58 11.50 1.97
C ASP A 198 0.47 10.56 0.77
N VAL A 199 0.16 9.27 1.01
CA VAL A 199 -0.09 8.30 -0.07
C VAL A 199 -1.30 8.70 -0.91
N ALA A 200 -2.41 9.09 -0.28
CA ALA A 200 -3.60 9.56 -1.00
C ALA A 200 -3.31 10.84 -1.80
N LEU A 201 -2.60 11.80 -1.21
CA LEU A 201 -2.18 13.03 -1.88
C LEU A 201 -1.29 12.72 -3.09
N ALA A 202 -0.37 11.76 -2.98
CA ALA A 202 0.48 11.36 -4.11
C ALA A 202 -0.32 10.77 -5.27
N HIS A 203 -1.36 9.98 -5.01
CA HIS A 203 -2.26 9.49 -6.06
C HIS A 203 -2.94 10.67 -6.76
N VAL A 204 -3.50 11.62 -6.01
CA VAL A 204 -4.13 12.81 -6.57
C VAL A 204 -3.14 13.65 -7.37
N LYS A 205 -1.93 13.87 -6.85
CA LYS A 205 -0.90 14.66 -7.55
C LYS A 205 -0.36 13.99 -8.80
N ALA A 206 -0.28 12.65 -8.83
CA ALA A 206 0.05 11.90 -10.04
C ALA A 206 -1.01 12.08 -11.15
N LEU A 207 -2.29 12.22 -10.77
CA LEU A 207 -3.35 12.59 -11.71
C LEU A 207 -3.21 14.04 -12.18
N GLU A 208 -3.11 14.98 -11.23
CA GLU A 208 -3.11 16.42 -11.51
C GLU A 208 -1.88 16.90 -12.30
N THR A 209 -0.77 16.15 -12.26
CA THR A 209 0.49 16.51 -12.91
C THR A 209 0.55 15.91 -14.32
N PRO A 210 0.46 16.71 -15.40
CA PRO A 210 0.42 16.17 -16.76
C PRO A 210 1.69 15.40 -17.15
N SER A 211 2.85 15.85 -16.66
CA SER A 211 4.16 15.23 -16.90
C SER A 211 4.45 14.00 -16.03
N ALA A 212 3.56 13.64 -15.10
CA ALA A 212 3.77 12.47 -14.25
C ALA A 212 3.81 11.19 -15.08
N ASN A 213 4.78 10.32 -14.79
CA ASN A 213 5.02 9.10 -15.56
C ASN A 213 5.81 8.06 -14.77
N GLY A 214 5.67 6.79 -15.15
CA GLY A 214 6.45 5.70 -14.58
C GLY A 214 6.04 5.37 -13.15
N ARG A 215 7.02 4.96 -12.35
CA ARG A 215 6.85 4.57 -10.94
C ARG A 215 7.10 5.76 -10.01
N TYR A 216 6.58 5.73 -8.79
CA TYR A 216 6.83 6.72 -7.74
C TYR A 216 6.95 6.03 -6.39
N ILE A 217 8.09 6.13 -5.72
CA ILE A 217 8.25 5.63 -4.36
C ILE A 217 7.66 6.63 -3.37
N ILE A 218 6.92 6.11 -2.39
CA ILE A 218 6.28 6.90 -1.34
C ILE A 218 6.59 6.22 -0.01
N ASP A 219 7.63 6.69 0.67
CA ASP A 219 8.13 6.05 1.88
C ASP A 219 8.61 7.07 2.90
N GLY A 220 8.64 6.68 4.17
CA GLY A 220 9.13 7.53 5.26
C GLY A 220 10.56 7.19 5.69
N PRO A 221 11.10 7.93 6.68
CA PRO A 221 12.44 7.69 7.20
C PRO A 221 12.54 6.33 7.90
N VAL A 222 13.78 5.85 8.08
CA VAL A 222 14.04 4.69 8.94
C VAL A 222 13.75 5.08 10.38
N VAL A 223 12.98 4.26 11.08
CA VAL A 223 12.77 4.33 12.52
C VAL A 223 13.13 3.01 13.16
N THR A 224 13.73 3.07 14.34
CA THR A 224 13.98 1.86 15.14
C THR A 224 12.73 1.49 15.92
N ILE A 225 12.65 0.23 16.33
CA ILE A 225 11.65 -0.21 17.30
C ILE A 225 11.62 0.65 18.56
N LYS A 226 12.79 1.09 19.04
CA LYS A 226 12.89 1.93 20.23
C LYS A 226 12.29 3.32 19.97
N ASP A 227 12.46 3.87 18.78
CA ASP A 227 11.83 5.14 18.39
C ASP A 227 10.30 5.01 18.39
N ILE A 228 9.78 3.90 17.81
CA ILE A 228 8.35 3.61 17.84
C ILE A 228 7.83 3.52 19.27
N GLU A 229 8.52 2.78 20.15
CA GLU A 229 8.13 2.64 21.56
C GLU A 229 8.17 3.97 22.31
N ASN A 230 9.19 4.80 22.08
CA ASN A 230 9.29 6.12 22.69
C ASN A 230 8.12 7.01 22.29
N VAL A 231 7.80 7.06 20.99
CA VAL A 231 6.64 7.80 20.45
C VAL A 231 5.35 7.30 21.08
N LEU A 232 5.15 5.99 21.14
CA LEU A 232 3.95 5.38 21.72
C LEU A 232 3.81 5.70 23.22
N ARG A 233 4.91 5.66 24.00
CA ARG A 233 4.91 6.01 25.43
C ARG A 233 4.68 7.50 25.66
N GLU A 234 5.22 8.36 24.81
CA GLU A 234 5.04 9.81 24.89
C GLU A 234 3.57 10.20 24.70
N PHE A 235 2.92 9.66 23.67
CA PHE A 235 1.53 9.99 23.36
C PHE A 235 0.50 9.17 24.17
N PHE A 236 0.89 7.98 24.66
CA PHE A 236 0.00 7.05 25.35
C PHE A 236 0.70 6.38 26.55
N PRO A 237 0.97 7.14 27.63
CA PRO A 237 1.68 6.61 28.79
C PRO A 237 0.96 5.43 29.49
N ASP A 238 -0.38 5.41 29.40
CA ASP A 238 -1.22 4.33 29.96
C ASP A 238 -1.25 3.07 29.09
N LEU A 239 -0.71 3.13 27.87
CA LEU A 239 -0.65 1.97 26.99
C LEU A 239 0.45 1.03 27.50
N CYS A 240 0.05 -0.13 28.03
CA CYS A 240 0.98 -1.19 28.40
C CYS A 240 1.65 -1.75 27.14
N ILE A 241 2.82 -1.21 26.78
CA ILE A 241 3.72 -1.84 25.83
C ILE A 241 4.40 -2.99 26.55
N ALA A 242 4.10 -4.22 26.14
CA ALA A 242 4.73 -5.40 26.73
C ALA A 242 6.25 -5.37 26.51
N ASP A 243 7.02 -5.71 27.54
CA ASP A 243 8.47 -5.85 27.43
C ASP A 243 8.82 -6.97 26.43
N ARG A 244 9.75 -6.69 25.53
CA ARG A 244 10.18 -7.66 24.52
C ARG A 244 11.10 -8.71 25.13
N ASN A 245 10.79 -9.98 24.87
CA ASN A 245 11.60 -11.14 25.27
C ASN A 245 12.08 -11.92 24.03
N GLU A 246 12.90 -11.35 23.15
CA GLU A 246 13.44 -12.11 22.00
C GLU A 246 14.88 -11.75 21.65
N ASP A 247 15.69 -12.80 21.41
CA ASP A 247 16.99 -12.73 20.73
C ASP A 247 16.77 -12.37 19.26
N ILE A 248 16.97 -11.10 18.90
CA ILE A 248 16.74 -10.62 17.53
C ILE A 248 17.86 -11.13 16.64
N THR A 249 17.53 -12.09 15.77
CA THR A 249 18.39 -12.43 14.61
C THR A 249 18.04 -11.47 13.47
N GLU A 250 18.91 -10.49 13.19
CA GLU A 250 18.69 -9.47 12.16
C GLU A 250 18.66 -10.09 10.74
N LEU A 251 17.51 -10.62 10.34
CA LEU A 251 17.38 -11.26 9.04
C LEU A 251 17.14 -10.24 7.91
N ASN A 252 16.60 -9.05 8.21
CA ASN A 252 16.14 -8.06 7.23
C ASN A 252 16.21 -6.61 7.75
N SER A 253 17.41 -6.07 8.02
CA SER A 253 17.54 -4.66 8.43
C SER A 253 17.33 -3.73 7.22
N VAL A 254 16.35 -2.83 7.33
CA VAL A 254 16.02 -1.83 6.28
C VAL A 254 16.87 -0.58 6.50
N THR A 255 18.18 -0.70 6.31
CA THR A 255 19.13 0.38 6.64
C THR A 255 19.50 1.27 5.45
N PHE A 256 19.23 0.83 4.22
CA PHE A 256 19.49 1.60 2.99
C PHE A 256 18.61 2.86 2.94
N ASN A 257 19.02 3.86 2.16
CA ASN A 257 18.25 5.08 1.92
C ASN A 257 17.28 4.92 0.76
N VAL A 258 16.24 5.76 0.71
CA VAL A 258 15.25 5.77 -0.37
C VAL A 258 15.22 7.17 -0.99
N CYS A 259 15.37 7.24 -2.31
CA CYS A 259 15.21 8.47 -3.06
C CYS A 259 13.73 8.83 -3.17
N LEU A 260 13.38 10.04 -2.74
CA LEU A 260 12.00 10.56 -2.80
C LEU A 260 11.88 11.74 -3.77
N ASP A 261 12.90 12.02 -4.57
CA ASP A 261 12.93 13.20 -5.45
C ASP A 261 11.82 13.14 -6.50
N LYS A 262 11.50 11.94 -6.98
CA LYS A 262 10.47 11.76 -7.99
C LYS A 262 9.07 12.07 -7.45
N VAL A 263 8.70 11.57 -6.27
CA VAL A 263 7.41 11.93 -5.64
C VAL A 263 7.38 13.41 -5.23
N LYS A 264 8.51 13.99 -4.80
CA LYS A 264 8.61 15.43 -4.55
C LYS A 264 8.38 16.27 -5.81
N SER A 265 8.77 15.77 -6.98
CA SER A 265 8.51 16.45 -8.27
C SER A 265 7.01 16.58 -8.61
N LEU A 266 6.13 15.83 -7.94
CA LEU A 266 4.67 15.99 -8.02
C LEU A 266 4.16 17.17 -7.17
N GLY A 267 5.04 17.90 -6.49
CA GLY A 267 4.70 19.02 -5.61
C GLY A 267 4.45 18.63 -4.15
N ILE A 268 4.82 17.41 -3.74
CA ILE A 268 4.76 16.96 -2.34
C ILE A 268 6.09 17.27 -1.67
N ILE A 269 6.21 18.47 -1.11
CA ILE A 269 7.48 18.98 -0.58
C ILE A 269 7.76 18.40 0.81
N GLU A 270 6.72 18.26 1.62
CA GLU A 270 6.80 17.78 2.99
C GLU A 270 5.92 16.55 3.18
N PHE A 271 6.48 15.55 3.86
CA PHE A 271 5.76 14.36 4.29
C PHE A 271 5.36 14.52 5.75
N THR A 272 4.26 13.89 6.12
CA THR A 272 3.81 13.82 7.51
C THR A 272 4.88 13.11 8.35
N PRO A 273 5.34 13.71 9.48
CA PRO A 273 6.33 13.07 10.34
C PRO A 273 5.84 11.72 10.88
N THR A 274 6.74 10.74 10.99
CA THR A 274 6.42 9.37 11.44
C THR A 274 5.75 9.38 12.82
N GLU A 275 6.19 10.24 13.73
CA GLU A 275 5.64 10.40 15.08
C GLU A 275 4.18 10.86 15.02
N THR A 276 3.87 11.79 14.12
CA THR A 276 2.50 12.29 13.89
C THR A 276 1.62 11.19 13.31
N SER A 277 2.09 10.46 12.31
CA SER A 277 1.34 9.36 11.71
C SER A 277 1.06 8.24 12.72
N LEU A 278 2.06 7.84 13.52
CA LEU A 278 1.90 6.83 14.57
C LEU A 278 0.92 7.28 15.66
N ARG A 279 1.02 8.53 16.13
CA ARG A 279 0.07 9.10 17.08
C ARG A 279 -1.36 9.05 16.53
N ASP A 280 -1.57 9.55 15.32
CA ASP A 280 -2.90 9.63 14.70
C ASP A 280 -3.46 8.22 14.42
N THR A 281 -2.59 7.25 14.12
CA THR A 281 -2.98 5.82 14.01
C THR A 281 -3.58 5.32 15.32
N VAL A 282 -2.88 5.51 16.44
CA VAL A 282 -3.33 4.99 17.74
C VAL A 282 -4.56 5.74 18.26
N LEU A 283 -4.64 7.06 18.07
CA LEU A 283 -5.85 7.82 18.38
C LEU A 283 -7.06 7.27 17.62
N SER A 284 -6.89 7.00 16.32
CA SER A 284 -7.96 6.45 15.49
C SER A 284 -8.35 5.02 15.90
N LEU A 285 -7.38 4.19 16.30
CA LEU A 285 -7.64 2.85 16.85
C LEU A 285 -8.45 2.90 18.15
N LYS A 286 -8.10 3.82 19.07
CA LYS A 286 -8.84 4.02 20.34
C LYS A 286 -10.26 4.52 20.09
N GLU A 287 -10.43 5.52 19.23
CA GLU A 287 -11.75 6.07 18.86
C GLU A 287 -12.67 4.97 18.31
N LYS A 288 -12.11 4.01 17.56
CA LYS A 288 -12.84 2.87 16.98
C LYS A 288 -12.90 1.63 17.87
N CYS A 289 -12.41 1.69 19.11
CA CYS A 289 -12.36 0.56 20.05
C CYS A 289 -11.66 -0.68 19.48
N LEU A 290 -10.58 -0.48 18.71
CA LEU A 290 -9.77 -1.55 18.12
C LEU A 290 -8.51 -1.87 18.93
N VAL A 291 -8.19 -1.06 19.94
CA VAL A 291 -7.15 -1.24 20.96
C VAL A 291 -7.61 -0.70 22.30
#